data_AF-A0A8X6QHM1-F1
#
_entry.id   AF-A0A8X6QHM1-F1
#
_cell.length_a   1.000
_cell.length_b   1.000
_cell.length_c   1.000
_cell.angle_alpha   90.00
_cell.angle_beta   90.00
_cell.angle_gamma   90.00
#
_symmetry.space_group_name_H-M   'P 1'
#
loop_
_entity.id
_entity.type
_entity.pdbx_description
1 polymer ?
#
loop_
_entity_poly.entity_id
_entity_poly.type
_entity_poly.pdbx_seq_one_letter_code
_entity_poly.pdbx_strand_id
1 'polypeptide(L)'
;MTSLFPIVNCSEDQNFMKLFDEVLKLIRSHTSDEDISNAVCKIISRHRKSIANLRDVENFESLKDLCAYFYRFSPISAGLARNKTLTAIGNCEELRTRLKRSSLKILSVGSGPGSDLVGLCSALHETCSFGNLELILVDSNERWERFFRTTIQVLREGNFGNVSKFFLKKEVTTRFICCDVSKTIDKDCEEAFENTNIIWVKGLLSFIRSDDVRSLVSKTIMSSMKPGTVLIVIDSPACDQFEEFTVHLKPIFSTKRDFFILHEEPNIVYGPGICSFIHQEISVFVKL
;
A
#
# COMPACT_ATOMS: atom_id res chain seq x y z
N MET A 1 12.67 16.48 27.28
CA MET A 1 11.86 15.26 27.14
C MET A 1 10.63 15.60 26.31
N THR A 2 10.77 15.54 25.00
CA THR A 2 9.69 15.71 24.01
C THR A 2 9.06 14.33 23.78
N SER A 3 7.73 14.25 23.77
CA SER A 3 7.01 12.98 23.67
C SER A 3 7.33 12.27 22.34
N LEU A 4 7.62 10.97 22.44
CA LEU A 4 8.11 10.11 21.34
C LEU A 4 6.98 9.32 20.64
N PHE A 5 5.73 9.72 20.85
CA PHE A 5 4.59 9.11 20.16
C PHE A 5 4.05 10.08 19.12
N PRO A 6 4.02 9.71 17.83
CA PRO A 6 3.39 10.57 16.83
C PRO A 6 1.92 10.73 17.21
N ILE A 7 1.52 11.98 17.42
CA ILE A 7 0.12 12.35 17.58
C ILE A 7 -0.60 11.82 16.33
N VAL A 8 -1.53 10.88 16.52
CA VAL A 8 -2.46 10.46 15.46
C VAL A 8 -3.18 11.72 15.00
N ASN A 9 -2.80 12.21 13.82
CA ASN A 9 -3.34 13.46 13.32
C ASN A 9 -4.74 13.19 12.76
N CYS A 10 -5.74 13.19 13.65
CA CYS A 10 -7.13 12.88 13.34
C CYS A 10 -7.67 13.68 12.14
N SER A 11 -7.10 14.86 11.84
CA SER A 11 -7.50 15.64 10.67
C SER A 11 -7.13 14.99 9.34
N GLU A 12 -5.99 14.29 9.25
CA GLU A 12 -5.54 13.70 8.00
C GLU A 12 -6.32 12.41 7.67
N ASP A 13 -6.65 11.62 8.67
CA ASP A 13 -7.52 10.44 8.48
C ASP A 13 -8.92 10.86 7.98
N GLN A 14 -9.46 11.96 8.52
CA GLN A 14 -10.71 12.55 8.00
C GLN A 14 -10.59 13.01 6.55
N ASN A 15 -9.42 13.51 6.13
CA ASN A 15 -9.17 13.88 4.73
C ASN A 15 -9.14 12.64 3.82
N PHE A 16 -8.56 11.53 4.26
CA PHE A 16 -8.60 10.26 3.52
C PHE A 16 -10.03 9.75 3.37
N MET A 17 -10.84 9.80 4.43
CA MET A 17 -12.26 9.43 4.37
C MET A 17 -13.00 10.25 3.31
N LYS A 18 -12.84 11.57 3.32
CA LYS A 18 -13.47 12.47 2.34
C LYS A 18 -12.99 12.19 0.92
N LEU A 19 -11.68 11.99 0.72
CA LEU A 19 -11.11 11.69 -0.58
C LEU A 19 -11.74 10.43 -1.19
N PHE A 20 -11.73 9.33 -0.44
CA PHE A 20 -12.20 8.06 -0.96
C PHE A 20 -13.72 8.01 -1.12
N ASP A 21 -14.48 8.78 -0.32
CA ASP A 21 -15.91 8.98 -0.54
C ASP A 21 -16.19 9.72 -1.87
N GLU A 22 -15.45 10.80 -2.17
CA GLU A 22 -15.58 11.52 -3.44
C GLU A 22 -15.19 10.66 -4.65
N VAL A 23 -14.11 9.89 -4.55
CA VAL A 23 -13.72 8.95 -5.61
C VAL A 23 -14.80 7.90 -5.83
N LEU A 24 -15.36 7.35 -4.74
CA LEU A 24 -16.41 6.35 -4.82
C LEU A 24 -17.67 6.89 -5.51
N LYS A 25 -18.08 8.14 -5.23
CA LYS A 25 -19.22 8.79 -5.89
C LYS A 25 -19.06 8.83 -7.41
N LEU A 26 -17.84 9.08 -7.90
CA LEU A 26 -17.54 9.15 -9.34
C LEU A 26 -17.50 7.77 -10.02
N ILE A 27 -17.12 6.72 -9.29
CA ILE A 27 -16.95 5.38 -9.86
C ILE A 27 -18.21 4.53 -9.77
N ARG A 28 -18.95 4.63 -8.66
CA ARG A 28 -20.01 3.68 -8.29
C ARG A 28 -21.15 3.59 -9.30
N SER A 29 -21.31 4.58 -10.19
CA SER A 29 -22.33 4.63 -11.25
C SER A 29 -23.73 4.31 -10.69
N HIS A 30 -24.35 3.22 -11.13
CA HIS A 30 -25.66 2.71 -10.71
C HIS A 30 -25.62 1.81 -9.47
N THR A 31 -24.47 1.69 -8.79
CA THR A 31 -24.34 0.88 -7.57
C THR A 31 -24.87 1.68 -6.38
N SER A 32 -25.91 1.15 -5.72
CA SER A 32 -26.53 1.78 -4.56
C SER A 32 -25.68 1.64 -3.29
N ASP A 33 -25.91 2.48 -2.28
CA ASP A 33 -25.26 2.34 -0.97
C ASP A 33 -25.61 1.00 -0.30
N GLU A 34 -26.83 0.50 -0.53
CA GLU A 34 -27.27 -0.82 -0.07
C GLU A 34 -26.46 -1.95 -0.72
N ASP A 35 -26.21 -1.87 -2.03
CA ASP A 35 -25.37 -2.82 -2.75
C ASP A 35 -23.94 -2.87 -2.19
N ILE A 36 -23.35 -1.69 -1.96
CA ILE A 36 -22.00 -1.56 -1.39
C ILE A 36 -21.98 -2.15 0.01
N SER A 37 -22.94 -1.79 0.87
CA SER A 37 -23.05 -2.31 2.23
C SER A 37 -23.18 -3.84 2.25
N ASN A 38 -24.03 -4.40 1.40
CA ASN A 38 -24.21 -5.84 1.26
C ASN A 38 -22.92 -6.54 0.79
N ALA A 39 -22.20 -5.94 -0.16
CA ALA A 39 -20.92 -6.46 -0.62
C ALA A 39 -19.82 -6.35 0.46
N VAL A 40 -19.80 -5.28 1.26
CA VAL A 40 -18.89 -5.17 2.43
C VAL A 40 -19.16 -6.31 3.42
N CYS A 41 -20.42 -6.57 3.77
CA CYS A 41 -20.79 -7.68 4.63
C CYS A 41 -20.33 -9.04 4.07
N LYS A 42 -20.47 -9.25 2.75
CA LYS A 42 -19.97 -10.44 2.08
C LYS A 42 -18.45 -10.56 2.20
N ILE A 43 -17.69 -9.50 1.89
CA ILE A 43 -16.22 -9.48 1.99
C ILE A 43 -15.78 -9.81 3.42
N ILE A 44 -16.35 -9.14 4.43
CA ILE A 44 -16.03 -9.40 5.85
C ILE A 44 -16.34 -10.87 6.22
N SER A 45 -17.49 -11.38 5.80
CA SER A 45 -17.88 -12.76 6.09
C SER A 45 -16.94 -13.77 5.43
N ARG A 46 -16.48 -13.50 4.20
CA ARG A 46 -15.51 -14.32 3.47
C ARG A 46 -14.15 -14.26 4.14
N HIS A 47 -13.69 -13.08 4.53
CA HIS A 47 -12.42 -12.92 5.22
C HIS A 47 -12.39 -13.70 6.54
N ARG A 48 -13.46 -13.60 7.36
CA ARG A 48 -13.61 -14.39 8.59
C ARG A 48 -13.61 -15.90 8.35
N LYS A 49 -14.30 -16.36 7.29
CA LYS A 49 -14.33 -17.78 6.91
C LYS A 49 -13.01 -18.26 6.27
N SER A 50 -12.31 -17.39 5.57
CA SER A 50 -11.02 -17.67 4.92
C SER A 50 -9.91 -17.81 5.97
N ILE A 51 -9.92 -16.99 7.02
CA ILE A 51 -9.07 -17.20 8.21
C ILE A 51 -9.31 -18.59 8.80
N ALA A 52 -10.55 -19.08 8.77
CA ALA A 52 -10.89 -20.42 9.28
C ALA A 52 -10.56 -21.57 8.32
N ASN A 53 -10.54 -21.37 7.00
CA ASN A 53 -10.55 -22.44 5.99
C ASN A 53 -9.46 -22.38 4.91
N LEU A 54 -8.52 -21.42 4.96
CA LEU A 54 -7.35 -21.30 4.08
C LEU A 54 -7.65 -21.38 2.56
N ARG A 55 -8.86 -21.05 2.09
CA ARG A 55 -9.23 -21.06 0.67
C ARG A 55 -9.52 -19.67 0.10
N ASP A 56 -9.04 -19.55 -1.14
CA ASP A 56 -9.16 -18.56 -2.22
C ASP A 56 -9.03 -17.06 -1.94
N VAL A 57 -8.26 -16.47 -2.87
CA VAL A 57 -8.07 -15.05 -3.18
C VAL A 57 -9.45 -14.40 -3.39
N GLU A 58 -9.67 -13.21 -2.81
CA GLU A 58 -10.94 -12.49 -2.99
C GLU A 58 -11.16 -12.23 -4.48
N ASN A 59 -12.11 -12.97 -5.07
CA ASN A 59 -12.50 -12.74 -6.46
C ASN A 59 -13.45 -11.53 -6.48
N PHE A 60 -12.92 -10.35 -6.82
CA PHE A 60 -13.72 -9.14 -7.03
C PHE A 60 -14.41 -9.17 -8.40
N GLU A 61 -15.37 -10.08 -8.54
CA GLU A 61 -16.03 -10.38 -9.81
C GLU A 61 -16.87 -9.20 -10.31
N SER A 62 -17.50 -8.45 -9.40
CA SER A 62 -18.36 -7.34 -9.75
C SER A 62 -17.78 -5.97 -9.38
N LEU A 63 -18.25 -4.91 -10.08
CA LEU A 63 -17.95 -3.52 -9.69
C LEU A 63 -18.42 -3.22 -8.26
N LYS A 64 -19.49 -3.88 -7.79
CA LYS A 64 -20.02 -3.73 -6.43
C LYS A 64 -19.01 -4.24 -5.40
N ASP A 65 -18.35 -5.36 -5.67
CA ASP A 65 -17.31 -5.93 -4.80
C ASP A 65 -16.08 -5.01 -4.76
N LEU A 66 -15.65 -4.48 -5.92
CA LEU A 66 -14.55 -3.51 -5.99
C LEU A 66 -14.89 -2.22 -5.22
N CYS A 67 -16.10 -1.68 -5.39
CA CYS A 67 -16.57 -0.50 -4.67
C CYS A 67 -16.64 -0.73 -3.15
N ALA A 68 -17.12 -1.90 -2.73
CA ALA A 68 -17.17 -2.29 -1.33
C ALA A 68 -15.79 -2.42 -0.70
N TYR A 69 -14.86 -3.08 -1.40
CA TYR A 69 -13.47 -3.15 -0.97
C TYR A 69 -12.86 -1.74 -0.87
N PHE A 70 -13.00 -0.95 -1.92
CA PHE A 70 -12.45 0.40 -1.98
C PHE A 70 -12.98 1.29 -0.86
N TYR A 71 -14.31 1.30 -0.66
CA TYR A 71 -14.96 2.04 0.41
C TYR A 71 -14.46 1.63 1.79
N ARG A 72 -14.36 0.31 2.02
CA ARG A 72 -14.02 -0.21 3.35
C ARG A 72 -12.55 -0.05 3.70
N PHE A 73 -11.65 -0.33 2.75
CA PHE A 73 -10.23 -0.53 3.05
C PHE A 73 -9.35 0.66 2.64
N SER A 74 -9.75 1.50 1.70
CA SER A 74 -8.88 2.57 1.20
C SER A 74 -8.47 3.60 2.26
N PRO A 75 -9.39 4.16 3.07
CA PRO A 75 -9.00 5.14 4.09
C PRO A 75 -8.07 4.53 5.15
N ILE A 76 -8.37 3.31 5.59
CA ILE A 76 -7.57 2.56 6.57
C ILE A 76 -6.18 2.28 6.00
N SER A 77 -6.11 1.82 4.75
CA SER A 77 -4.86 1.53 4.06
C SER A 77 -3.98 2.77 3.94
N ALA A 78 -4.56 3.93 3.61
CA ALA A 78 -3.86 5.20 3.51
C ALA A 78 -3.33 5.68 4.88
N GLY A 79 -4.18 5.67 5.92
CA GLY A 79 -3.78 6.07 7.28
C GLY A 79 -2.61 5.23 7.80
N LEU A 80 -2.72 3.91 7.68
CA LEU A 80 -1.69 2.98 8.12
C LEU A 80 -0.38 3.15 7.32
N ALA A 81 -0.47 3.25 5.99
CA ALA A 81 0.69 3.50 5.13
C ALA A 81 1.39 4.81 5.49
N ARG A 82 0.64 5.88 5.78
CA ARG A 82 1.19 7.16 6.23
C ARG A 82 1.97 7.01 7.54
N ASN A 83 1.35 6.42 8.57
CA ASN A 83 1.97 6.26 9.88
C ASN A 83 3.25 5.41 9.83
N LYS A 84 3.20 4.30 9.09
CA LYS A 84 4.35 3.43 8.87
C LYS A 84 5.46 4.11 8.09
N THR A 85 5.12 4.88 7.06
CA THR A 85 6.09 5.68 6.31
C THR A 85 6.80 6.69 7.21
N LEU A 86 6.05 7.49 7.98
CA LEU A 86 6.65 8.48 8.89
C LEU A 86 7.58 7.82 9.92
N THR A 87 7.15 6.66 10.45
CA THR A 87 7.96 5.87 11.39
C THR A 87 9.25 5.38 10.72
N ALA A 88 9.18 4.82 9.51
CA ALA A 88 10.37 4.37 8.79
C ALA A 88 11.31 5.51 8.43
N ILE A 89 10.79 6.65 7.97
CA ILE A 89 11.59 7.84 7.68
C ILE A 89 12.25 8.38 8.94
N GLY A 90 11.54 8.41 10.08
CA GLY A 90 12.09 8.87 11.36
C GLY A 90 13.22 7.98 11.90
N ASN A 91 13.19 6.68 11.60
CA ASN A 91 14.10 5.71 12.21
C ASN A 91 15.17 5.14 11.27
N CYS A 92 15.04 5.30 9.95
CA CYS A 92 15.95 4.72 8.96
C CYS A 92 16.75 5.80 8.20
N GLU A 93 18.00 6.02 8.59
CA GLU A 93 18.90 6.99 7.91
C GLU A 93 19.15 6.62 6.44
N GLU A 94 19.23 5.33 6.12
CA GLU A 94 19.42 4.88 4.74
C GLU A 94 18.21 5.26 3.88
N LEU A 95 16.99 5.01 4.37
CA LEU A 95 15.77 5.44 3.69
C LEU A 95 15.74 6.97 3.51
N ARG A 96 16.05 7.74 4.56
CA ARG A 96 16.15 9.20 4.45
C ARG A 96 17.13 9.64 3.39
N THR A 97 18.30 9.01 3.34
CA THR A 97 19.34 9.31 2.34
C THR A 97 18.84 9.02 0.93
N ARG A 98 18.13 7.90 0.73
CA ARG A 98 17.56 7.50 -0.56
C ARG A 98 16.40 8.39 -1.00
N LEU A 99 15.69 9.02 -0.07
CA LEU A 99 14.61 9.97 -0.35
C LEU A 99 15.09 11.37 -0.75
N LYS A 100 16.38 11.71 -0.54
CA LYS A 100 16.98 13.02 -0.91
C LYS A 100 17.32 13.16 -2.41
N ARG A 101 16.80 12.29 -3.27
CA ARG A 101 17.08 12.33 -4.73
C ARG A 101 16.30 13.46 -5.40
N SER A 102 16.83 13.99 -6.51
CA SER A 102 16.12 15.00 -7.32
C SER A 102 14.87 14.42 -8.00
N SER A 103 14.94 13.15 -8.41
CA SER A 103 13.84 12.38 -8.96
C SER A 103 13.73 11.06 -8.22
N LEU A 104 12.52 10.70 -7.81
CA LEU A 104 12.21 9.46 -7.12
C LEU A 104 11.25 8.63 -7.96
N LYS A 105 11.55 7.34 -8.13
CA LYS A 105 10.67 6.37 -8.78
C LYS A 105 10.26 5.31 -7.76
N ILE A 106 8.96 5.14 -7.56
CA ILE A 106 8.39 4.17 -6.62
C ILE A 106 7.52 3.18 -7.40
N LEU A 107 7.80 1.89 -7.24
CA LEU A 107 7.00 0.79 -7.78
C LEU A 107 6.22 0.14 -6.64
N SER A 108 4.89 0.20 -6.69
CA SER A 108 4.01 -0.52 -5.76
C SER A 108 3.60 -1.86 -6.38
N VAL A 109 3.89 -2.97 -5.71
CA VAL A 109 3.59 -4.33 -6.18
C VAL A 109 2.42 -4.90 -5.37
N GLY A 110 1.40 -5.40 -6.05
CA GLY A 110 0.13 -5.76 -5.40
C GLY A 110 -0.63 -4.53 -4.95
N SER A 111 -0.58 -3.47 -5.76
CA SER A 111 -0.99 -2.12 -5.37
C SER A 111 -2.50 -1.96 -5.14
N GLY A 112 -3.32 -2.87 -5.66
CA GLY A 112 -4.77 -2.73 -5.70
C GLY A 112 -5.17 -1.35 -6.27
N PRO A 113 -6.09 -0.62 -5.62
CA PRO A 113 -6.50 0.72 -6.05
C PRO A 113 -5.46 1.83 -5.78
N GLY A 114 -4.29 1.53 -5.20
CA GLY A 114 -3.25 2.51 -4.89
C GLY A 114 -3.51 3.37 -3.65
N SER A 115 -4.42 2.96 -2.77
CA SER A 115 -4.84 3.75 -1.60
C SER A 115 -3.72 3.94 -0.57
N ASP A 116 -2.80 2.99 -0.46
CA ASP A 116 -1.63 3.08 0.39
C ASP A 116 -0.61 4.11 -0.11
N LEU A 117 -0.49 4.29 -1.42
CA LEU A 117 0.35 5.33 -2.03
C LEU A 117 -0.16 6.74 -1.71
N VAL A 118 -1.46 6.93 -1.47
CA VAL A 118 -2.02 8.18 -0.94
C VAL A 118 -1.42 8.49 0.43
N GLY A 119 -1.37 7.48 1.31
CA GLY A 119 -0.75 7.58 2.63
C GLY A 119 0.75 7.87 2.57
N LEU A 120 1.46 7.14 1.71
CA LEU A 120 2.88 7.37 1.43
C LEU A 120 3.12 8.82 0.97
N CYS A 121 2.36 9.31 -0.01
CA CYS A 121 2.51 10.67 -0.52
C CYS A 121 2.21 11.73 0.55
N SER A 122 1.21 11.52 1.39
CA SER A 122 0.92 12.39 2.54
C SER A 122 2.13 12.46 3.49
N ALA A 123 2.76 11.33 3.81
CA ALA A 123 3.96 11.31 4.65
C ALA A 123 5.19 11.94 3.98
N LEU A 124 5.37 11.74 2.67
CA LEU A 124 6.47 12.34 1.91
C LEU A 124 6.35 13.86 1.84
N HIS A 125 5.13 14.40 1.79
CA HIS A 125 4.87 15.84 1.83
C HIS A 125 5.50 16.53 3.05
N GLU A 126 5.47 15.86 4.21
CA GLU A 126 5.93 16.43 5.47
C GLU A 126 7.46 16.33 5.66
N THR A 127 8.08 15.36 4.99
CA THR A 127 9.43 14.91 5.36
C THR A 127 10.46 15.07 4.26
N CYS A 128 10.04 15.18 3.00
CA CYS A 128 10.95 15.04 1.86
C CYS A 128 10.95 16.25 0.93
N SER A 129 12.13 16.53 0.38
CA SER A 129 12.40 17.66 -0.51
C SER A 129 12.83 17.24 -1.93
N PHE A 130 12.39 16.08 -2.43
CA PHE A 130 12.67 15.68 -3.82
C PHE A 130 11.91 16.57 -4.83
N GLY A 131 12.42 16.64 -6.06
CA GLY A 131 11.83 17.43 -7.15
C GLY A 131 10.62 16.72 -7.75
N ASN A 132 10.87 15.57 -8.39
CA ASN A 132 9.87 14.83 -9.17
C ASN A 132 9.62 13.44 -8.59
N LEU A 133 8.38 12.96 -8.72
CA LEU A 133 7.98 11.62 -8.30
C LEU A 133 7.28 10.89 -9.43
N GLU A 134 7.72 9.68 -9.72
CA GLU A 134 7.01 8.74 -10.57
C GLU A 134 6.46 7.60 -9.69
N LEU A 135 5.14 7.42 -9.74
CA LEU A 135 4.45 6.31 -9.08
C LEU A 135 4.03 5.27 -10.12
N ILE A 136 4.58 4.07 -10.00
CA ILE A 136 4.24 2.94 -10.87
C ILE A 136 3.50 1.92 -10.03
N LEU A 137 2.30 1.53 -10.46
CA LEU A 137 1.46 0.55 -9.79
C LEU A 137 1.45 -0.73 -10.62
N VAL A 138 1.72 -1.85 -9.95
CA VAL A 138 1.61 -3.19 -10.52
C VAL A 138 0.54 -3.95 -9.75
N ASP A 139 -0.44 -4.48 -10.46
CA ASP A 139 -1.45 -5.36 -9.91
C ASP A 139 -1.96 -6.32 -10.99
N SER A 140 -2.46 -7.50 -10.59
CA SER A 140 -3.02 -8.47 -11.53
C SER A 140 -4.45 -8.13 -11.97
N ASN A 141 -5.13 -7.21 -11.28
CA ASN A 141 -6.48 -6.78 -11.61
C ASN A 141 -6.49 -5.38 -12.25
N GLU A 142 -6.58 -5.34 -13.59
CA GLU A 142 -6.66 -4.12 -14.38
C GLU A 142 -7.79 -3.15 -13.96
N ARG A 143 -8.87 -3.66 -13.34
CA ARG A 143 -10.02 -2.84 -12.97
C ARG A 143 -9.67 -1.81 -11.89
N TRP A 144 -8.58 -2.03 -11.15
CA TRP A 144 -8.07 -1.07 -10.19
C TRP A 144 -7.51 0.20 -10.83
N GLU A 145 -7.08 0.16 -12.08
CA GLU A 145 -6.55 1.33 -12.77
C GLU A 145 -7.57 2.48 -12.75
N ARG A 146 -8.86 2.17 -12.96
CA ARG A 146 -9.92 3.18 -12.93
C ARG A 146 -10.04 3.85 -11.56
N PHE A 147 -9.92 3.08 -10.48
CA PHE A 147 -9.96 3.61 -9.11
C PHE A 147 -8.77 4.52 -8.83
N PHE A 148 -7.58 4.06 -9.22
CA PHE A 148 -6.36 4.83 -9.05
C PHE A 148 -6.39 6.14 -9.86
N ARG A 149 -6.72 6.07 -11.16
CA ARG A 149 -6.83 7.27 -12.02
C ARG A 149 -7.82 8.30 -11.48
N THR A 150 -8.99 7.84 -11.05
CA THR A 150 -10.00 8.72 -10.45
C THR A 150 -9.48 9.34 -9.15
N THR A 151 -8.76 8.57 -8.31
CA THR A 151 -8.12 9.09 -7.10
C THR A 151 -7.12 10.20 -7.41
N ILE A 152 -6.25 10.02 -8.42
CA ILE A 152 -5.30 11.04 -8.83
C ILE A 152 -6.00 12.30 -9.36
N GLN A 153 -7.07 12.13 -10.15
CA GLN A 153 -7.87 13.26 -10.63
C GLN A 153 -8.44 14.07 -9.47
N VAL A 154 -9.15 13.40 -8.54
CA VAL A 154 -9.76 14.04 -7.36
C VAL A 154 -8.71 14.72 -6.49
N LEU A 155 -7.53 14.12 -6.31
CA LEU A 155 -6.43 14.70 -5.56
C LEU A 155 -5.90 16.01 -6.18
N ARG A 156 -5.83 16.08 -7.51
CA ARG A 156 -5.34 17.25 -8.26
C ARG A 156 -6.35 18.40 -8.31
N GLU A 157 -7.64 18.08 -8.29
CA GLU A 157 -8.73 19.06 -8.38
C GLU A 157 -9.24 19.53 -7.01
N GLY A 158 -9.05 18.73 -5.96
CA GLY A 158 -9.60 18.98 -4.63
C GLY A 158 -8.59 19.38 -3.55
N ASN A 159 -9.05 19.36 -2.30
CA ASN A 159 -8.26 19.70 -1.12
C ASN A 159 -8.47 18.66 -0.01
N PHE A 160 -7.70 17.57 -0.11
CA PHE A 160 -7.76 16.43 0.80
C PHE A 160 -6.50 16.35 1.66
N GLY A 161 -6.10 17.46 2.27
CA GLY A 161 -4.99 17.48 3.22
C GLY A 161 -3.61 17.51 2.56
N ASN A 162 -2.64 16.81 3.14
CA ASN A 162 -1.24 16.89 2.72
C ASN A 162 -1.03 16.26 1.34
N VAL A 163 -1.77 15.20 1.01
CA VAL A 163 -1.65 14.56 -0.30
C VAL A 163 -2.11 15.48 -1.45
N SER A 164 -3.23 16.21 -1.34
CA SER A 164 -3.59 17.18 -2.39
C SER A 164 -2.54 18.28 -2.54
N LYS A 165 -2.04 18.83 -1.42
CA LYS A 165 -0.96 19.83 -1.45
C LYS A 165 0.31 19.28 -2.08
N PHE A 166 0.59 18.00 -1.90
CA PHE A 166 1.72 17.32 -2.50
C PHE A 166 1.58 17.25 -4.02
N PHE A 167 0.44 16.78 -4.54
CA PHE A 167 0.17 16.71 -5.98
C PHE A 167 0.09 18.09 -6.66
N LEU A 168 -0.26 19.15 -5.93
CA LEU A 168 -0.26 20.52 -6.45
C LEU A 168 1.15 21.15 -6.52
N LYS A 169 2.05 20.77 -5.60
CA LYS A 169 3.38 21.39 -5.47
C LYS A 169 4.49 20.59 -6.17
N LYS A 170 4.25 19.31 -6.46
CA LYS A 170 5.25 18.39 -7.00
C LYS A 170 4.80 17.86 -8.35
N GLU A 171 5.76 17.68 -9.24
CA GLU A 171 5.53 16.96 -10.48
C GLU A 171 5.42 15.46 -10.16
N VAL A 172 4.18 14.98 -10.07
CA VAL A 172 3.87 13.57 -9.84
C VAL A 172 3.31 12.95 -11.11
N THR A 173 4.08 12.05 -11.71
CA THR A 173 3.63 11.20 -12.82
C THR A 173 3.19 9.85 -12.28
N THR A 174 2.22 9.24 -12.96
CA THR A 174 1.68 7.95 -12.53
C THR A 174 1.50 7.00 -13.71
N ARG A 175 1.74 5.70 -13.48
CA ARG A 175 1.54 4.61 -14.44
C ARG A 175 0.94 3.41 -13.73
N PHE A 176 0.05 2.70 -14.41
CA PHE A 176 -0.49 1.41 -13.95
C PHE A 176 -0.07 0.33 -14.95
N ILE A 177 0.32 -0.83 -14.44
CA ILE A 177 0.75 -2.00 -15.21
C ILE A 177 -0.08 -3.18 -14.70
N CYS A 178 -0.88 -3.77 -15.59
CA CYS A 178 -1.59 -5.00 -15.29
C CYS A 178 -0.64 -6.19 -15.42
N CYS A 179 -0.08 -6.65 -14.31
CA CYS A 179 0.88 -7.75 -14.30
C CYS A 179 0.71 -8.63 -13.06
N ASP A 180 0.69 -9.95 -13.27
CA ASP A 180 0.67 -10.95 -12.22
C ASP A 180 2.10 -11.39 -11.89
N VAL A 181 2.66 -10.83 -10.82
CA VAL A 181 4.03 -11.11 -10.38
C VAL A 181 4.25 -12.55 -9.86
N SER A 182 3.18 -13.35 -9.74
CA SER A 182 3.29 -14.78 -9.48
C SER A 182 3.54 -15.62 -10.75
N LYS A 183 3.52 -14.97 -11.92
CA LYS A 183 3.82 -15.56 -13.22
C LYS A 183 5.08 -14.91 -13.79
N THR A 184 5.44 -15.33 -15.00
CA THR A 184 6.44 -14.62 -15.81
C THR A 184 5.96 -13.19 -16.03
N ILE A 185 6.76 -12.23 -15.56
CA ILE A 185 6.49 -10.80 -15.75
C ILE A 185 6.80 -10.41 -17.20
N ASP A 186 6.04 -9.45 -17.73
CA ASP A 186 6.28 -8.92 -19.06
C ASP A 186 7.38 -7.86 -19.06
N LYS A 187 7.78 -7.44 -20.25
CA LYS A 187 8.84 -6.45 -20.45
C LYS A 187 8.54 -5.11 -19.79
N ASP A 188 7.29 -4.66 -19.79
CA ASP A 188 6.91 -3.37 -19.20
C ASP A 188 7.07 -3.37 -17.67
N CYS A 189 6.78 -4.53 -17.06
CA CYS A 189 6.97 -4.79 -15.64
C CYS A 189 8.46 -4.96 -15.30
N GLU A 190 9.22 -5.71 -16.10
CA GLU A 190 10.69 -5.84 -15.97
C GLU A 190 11.36 -4.46 -16.00
N GLU A 191 11.06 -3.65 -17.01
CA GLU A 191 11.57 -2.28 -17.13
C GLU A 191 11.19 -1.42 -15.92
N ALA A 192 10.00 -1.63 -15.33
CA ALA A 192 9.58 -0.92 -14.12
C ALA A 192 10.46 -1.30 -12.92
N PHE A 193 10.74 -2.59 -12.72
CA PHE A 193 11.60 -3.08 -11.65
C PHE A 193 13.04 -2.54 -11.78
N GLU A 194 13.60 -2.59 -12.99
CA GLU A 194 14.98 -2.16 -13.26
C GLU A 194 15.17 -0.65 -13.07
N ASN A 195 14.16 0.16 -13.39
CA ASN A 195 14.29 1.62 -13.35
C ASN A 195 13.91 2.25 -12.01
N THR A 196 13.33 1.48 -11.09
CA THR A 196 12.80 1.98 -9.81
C THR A 196 13.88 2.26 -8.75
N ASN A 197 13.59 3.18 -7.83
CA ASN A 197 14.45 3.45 -6.66
C ASN A 197 13.92 2.81 -5.37
N ILE A 198 12.60 2.77 -5.21
CA ILE A 198 11.92 2.18 -4.06
C ILE A 198 10.84 1.21 -4.56
N ILE A 199 10.92 -0.04 -4.14
CA ILE A 199 9.84 -1.01 -4.32
C ILE A 199 9.03 -1.03 -3.03
N TRP A 200 7.72 -0.88 -3.17
CA TRP A 200 6.76 -0.79 -2.10
C TRP A 200 5.82 -1.99 -2.17
N VAL A 201 5.75 -2.77 -1.09
CA VAL A 201 4.92 -3.96 -1.01
C VAL A 201 4.08 -3.87 0.25
N LYS A 202 2.77 -3.63 0.13
CA LYS A 202 1.87 -3.56 1.29
C LYS A 202 0.76 -4.60 1.20
N GLY A 203 0.67 -5.45 2.21
CA GLY A 203 -0.41 -6.42 2.38
C GLY A 203 -0.47 -7.53 1.32
N LEU A 204 0.43 -7.54 0.34
CA LEU A 204 0.47 -8.53 -0.73
C LEU A 204 0.82 -9.92 -0.19
N LEU A 205 1.81 -10.02 0.67
CA LEU A 205 2.35 -11.32 1.12
C LEU A 205 1.37 -12.01 2.06
N SER A 206 0.68 -11.27 2.94
CA SER A 206 -0.39 -11.83 3.78
C SER A 206 -1.65 -12.18 3.00
N PHE A 207 -1.86 -11.57 1.83
CA PHE A 207 -2.98 -11.92 0.96
C PHE A 207 -2.75 -13.24 0.20
N ILE A 208 -1.50 -13.56 -0.13
CA ILE A 208 -1.12 -14.82 -0.77
C ILE A 208 -1.10 -15.94 0.27
N ARG A 209 -2.02 -16.91 0.14
CA ARG A 209 -2.14 -18.03 1.10
C ARG A 209 -1.18 -19.20 0.83
N SER A 210 -0.84 -19.45 -0.44
CA SER A 210 0.08 -20.52 -0.83
C SER A 210 1.52 -20.08 -0.58
N ASP A 211 2.26 -20.86 0.22
CA ASP A 211 3.67 -20.61 0.51
C ASP A 211 4.53 -20.68 -0.75
N ASP A 212 4.24 -21.62 -1.67
CA ASP A 212 4.92 -21.72 -2.97
C ASP A 212 4.74 -20.46 -3.80
N VAL A 213 3.50 -19.96 -3.91
CA VAL A 213 3.19 -18.73 -4.65
C VAL A 213 3.84 -17.52 -3.98
N ARG A 214 3.82 -17.46 -2.63
CA ARG A 214 4.44 -16.36 -1.89
C ARG A 214 5.96 -16.36 -2.06
N SER A 215 6.59 -17.53 -2.03
CA SER A 215 8.02 -17.73 -2.28
C SER A 215 8.38 -17.32 -3.70
N LEU A 216 7.57 -17.70 -4.69
CA LEU A 216 7.75 -17.32 -6.08
C LEU A 216 7.66 -15.80 -6.28
N VAL A 217 6.59 -15.16 -5.80
CA VAL A 217 6.42 -13.69 -5.86
C VAL A 217 7.60 -12.97 -5.20
N SER A 218 8.02 -13.44 -4.03
CA SER A 218 9.17 -12.88 -3.31
C SER A 218 10.46 -12.98 -4.14
N LYS A 219 10.73 -14.15 -4.72
CA LYS A 219 11.87 -14.38 -5.61
C LYS A 219 11.82 -13.48 -6.83
N THR A 220 10.67 -13.38 -7.50
CA THR A 220 10.47 -12.50 -8.66
C THR A 220 10.77 -11.05 -8.33
N ILE A 221 10.24 -10.53 -7.22
CA ILE A 221 10.53 -9.16 -6.78
C ILE A 221 12.04 -9.00 -6.56
N MET A 222 12.65 -9.87 -5.75
CA MET A 222 14.07 -9.77 -5.38
C MET A 222 15.03 -9.89 -6.57
N SER A 223 14.78 -10.82 -7.49
CA SER A 223 15.62 -11.04 -8.65
C SER A 223 15.58 -9.87 -9.62
N SER A 224 14.42 -9.21 -9.73
CA SER A 224 14.19 -8.11 -10.68
C SER A 224 14.70 -6.75 -10.18
N MET A 225 14.99 -6.61 -8.88
CA MET A 225 15.53 -5.35 -8.35
C MET A 225 16.96 -5.10 -8.85
N LYS A 226 17.29 -3.86 -9.21
CA LYS A 226 18.71 -3.48 -9.38
C LYS A 226 19.43 -3.24 -8.04
N PRO A 227 20.77 -3.32 -8.02
CA PRO A 227 21.59 -2.84 -6.90
C PRO A 227 21.24 -1.41 -6.47
N GLY A 228 21.22 -1.18 -5.16
CA GLY A 228 20.89 0.11 -4.55
C GLY A 228 19.41 0.47 -4.46
N THR A 229 18.51 -0.40 -4.94
CA THR A 229 17.05 -0.25 -4.75
C THR A 229 16.66 -0.57 -3.30
N VAL A 230 15.75 0.25 -2.75
CA VAL A 230 15.16 0.03 -1.43
C VAL A 230 13.88 -0.78 -1.57
N LEU A 231 13.72 -1.86 -0.82
CA LEU A 231 12.47 -2.59 -0.67
C LEU A 231 11.83 -2.21 0.67
N ILE A 232 10.60 -1.71 0.63
CA ILE A 232 9.77 -1.43 1.79
C ILE A 232 8.61 -2.42 1.79
N VAL A 233 8.50 -3.20 2.86
CA VAL A 233 7.43 -4.18 3.05
C VAL A 233 6.60 -3.75 4.25
N ILE A 234 5.29 -3.57 4.06
CA ILE A 234 4.32 -3.34 5.13
C ILE A 234 3.32 -4.49 5.13
N ASP A 235 3.48 -5.43 6.05
CA ASP A 235 2.63 -6.62 6.05
C ASP A 235 2.33 -7.14 7.45
N SER A 236 1.32 -8.01 7.55
CA SER A 236 0.98 -8.68 8.81
C SER A 236 1.95 -9.84 9.05
N PRO A 237 2.61 -9.91 10.21
CA PRO A 237 3.50 -11.02 10.55
C PRO A 237 2.75 -12.25 11.09
N ALA A 238 1.41 -12.28 10.97
CA ALA A 238 0.55 -13.29 11.59
C ALA A 238 0.69 -14.72 11.02
N CYS A 239 1.79 -15.04 10.36
CA CYS A 239 2.16 -16.40 10.04
C CYS A 239 3.66 -16.59 10.30
N ASP A 240 4.04 -17.78 10.78
CA ASP A 240 5.43 -18.28 10.91
C ASP A 240 6.28 -18.08 9.62
N GLN A 241 5.59 -17.75 8.53
CA GLN A 241 6.03 -17.44 7.18
C GLN A 241 6.81 -16.11 7.02
N PHE A 242 6.69 -15.14 7.94
CA PHE A 242 7.50 -13.90 7.89
C PHE A 242 8.98 -14.16 8.23
N GLU A 243 9.26 -15.18 9.03
CA GLU A 243 10.62 -15.65 9.30
C GLU A 243 11.25 -16.27 8.05
N GLU A 244 10.50 -17.06 7.28
CA GLU A 244 11.00 -17.67 6.04
C GLU A 244 11.32 -16.62 4.96
N PHE A 245 10.45 -15.63 4.79
CA PHE A 245 10.71 -14.46 3.95
C PHE A 245 11.98 -13.74 4.39
N THR A 246 12.17 -13.55 5.71
CA THR A 246 13.39 -12.97 6.27
C THR A 246 14.63 -13.82 5.99
N VAL A 247 14.54 -15.15 6.10
CA VAL A 247 15.66 -16.07 5.85
C VAL A 247 16.16 -15.97 4.41
N HIS A 248 15.25 -15.85 3.44
CA HIS A 248 15.61 -15.66 2.02
C HIS A 248 16.19 -14.27 1.71
N LEU A 249 15.88 -13.26 2.53
CA LEU A 249 16.39 -11.90 2.35
C LEU A 249 17.80 -11.71 2.91
N LYS A 250 18.17 -12.42 3.98
CA LYS A 250 19.49 -12.26 4.64
C LYS A 250 20.71 -12.32 3.71
N PRO A 251 20.77 -13.20 2.69
CA PRO A 251 21.92 -13.26 1.79
C PRO A 251 22.00 -12.12 0.76
N ILE A 252 20.88 -11.45 0.47
CA ILE A 252 20.73 -10.51 -0.66
C ILE A 252 20.85 -9.04 -0.21
N PHE A 253 20.60 -8.78 1.08
CA PHE A 253 20.46 -7.42 1.61
C PHE A 253 21.52 -7.15 2.69
N SER A 254 22.23 -6.02 2.60
CA SER A 254 23.29 -5.64 3.55
C SER A 254 22.80 -5.25 4.94
N THR A 255 21.53 -4.89 5.03
CA THR A 255 20.97 -4.25 6.22
C THR A 255 19.51 -4.67 6.36
N LYS A 256 19.25 -5.54 7.34
CA LYS A 256 17.92 -5.66 7.94
C LYS A 256 17.87 -4.69 9.11
N ARG A 257 17.02 -3.67 9.04
CA ARG A 257 16.57 -2.98 10.25
C ARG A 257 15.07 -3.22 10.35
N ASP A 258 14.71 -4.16 11.21
CA ASP A 258 13.33 -4.38 11.61
C ASP A 258 12.91 -3.18 12.45
N PHE A 259 11.87 -2.46 12.02
CA PHE A 259 11.31 -1.38 12.81
C PHE A 259 9.91 -1.77 13.29
N PHE A 260 9.85 -1.94 14.61
CA PHE A 260 8.73 -1.94 15.54
C PHE A 260 7.33 -2.34 15.02
N ILE A 261 6.81 -3.35 15.72
CA ILE A 261 5.40 -3.55 15.99
C ILE A 261 4.77 -2.23 16.46
N LEU A 262 3.89 -1.64 15.64
CA LEU A 262 2.93 -0.68 16.18
C LEU A 262 1.68 -1.49 16.47
N HIS A 263 1.44 -1.75 17.77
CA HIS A 263 0.09 -2.03 18.24
C HIS A 263 -0.71 -0.73 18.08
N GLU A 264 -1.30 -0.50 16.91
CA GLU A 264 -2.34 0.51 16.80
C GLU A 264 -3.60 -0.09 17.44
N GLU A 265 -3.95 0.41 18.62
CA GLU A 265 -5.30 0.25 19.15
C GLU A 265 -6.26 0.89 18.15
N PRO A 266 -7.28 0.16 17.64
CA PRO A 266 -8.28 0.76 16.78
C PRO A 266 -9.16 1.69 17.63
N ASN A 267 -8.76 2.94 17.79
CA ASN A 267 -9.66 3.99 18.28
C ASN A 267 -10.54 4.56 17.17
N ILE A 268 -10.42 4.05 15.93
CA ILE A 268 -11.29 4.47 14.83
C ILE A 268 -12.38 3.42 14.61
N VAL A 269 -13.47 3.59 15.36
CA VAL A 269 -14.73 2.87 15.18
C VAL A 269 -15.41 3.40 13.91
N TYR A 270 -15.13 2.78 12.76
CA TYR A 270 -15.88 3.01 11.53
C TYR A 270 -17.22 2.25 11.59
N GLY A 271 -18.16 2.77 12.38
CA GLY A 271 -19.50 2.21 12.57
C GLY A 271 -19.58 1.09 13.63
N PRO A 272 -20.80 0.70 14.04
CA PRO A 272 -20.99 -0.31 15.08
C PRO A 272 -20.43 -1.67 14.65
N GLY A 273 -19.44 -2.17 15.40
CA GLY A 273 -19.09 -3.60 15.43
C GLY A 273 -17.80 -4.05 14.73
N ILE A 274 -16.82 -3.17 14.47
CA ILE A 274 -15.54 -3.61 13.88
C ILE A 274 -14.34 -3.01 14.60
N CYS A 275 -13.85 -3.72 15.62
CA CYS A 275 -12.46 -3.65 16.07
C CYS A 275 -11.74 -4.89 15.56
N SER A 276 -10.89 -4.74 14.54
CA SER A 276 -9.87 -5.74 14.24
C SER A 276 -8.52 -5.07 14.40
N PHE A 277 -7.72 -5.55 15.36
CA PHE A 277 -6.31 -5.22 15.42
C PHE A 277 -5.66 -5.84 14.17
N ILE A 278 -5.20 -5.00 13.25
CA ILE A 278 -4.35 -5.48 12.16
C ILE A 278 -2.93 -5.17 12.59
N HIS A 279 -2.28 -6.15 13.19
CA HIS A 279 -0.85 -6.08 13.44
C HIS A 279 -0.14 -6.03 12.10
N GLN A 280 0.52 -4.91 11.78
CA GLN A 280 1.38 -4.79 10.60
C GLN A 280 2.76 -4.32 11.02
N GLU A 281 3.78 -4.88 10.38
CA GLU A 281 5.18 -4.51 10.55
C GLU A 281 5.67 -3.79 9.30
N ILE A 282 6.63 -2.86 9.48
CA ILE A 282 7.33 -2.24 8.37
C ILE A 282 8.79 -2.69 8.37
N SER A 283 9.23 -3.25 7.26
CA SER A 283 10.61 -3.68 7.05
C SER A 283 11.21 -2.92 5.88
N VAL A 284 12.45 -2.46 6.05
CA VAL A 284 13.20 -1.74 5.03
C VAL A 284 14.48 -2.50 4.71
N PHE A 285 14.66 -2.83 3.45
CA PHE A 285 15.81 -3.57 2.94
C PHE A 285 16.48 -2.79 1.81
N VAL A 286 17.81 -2.86 1.70
CA VAL A 286 18.57 -2.25 0.59
C VAL A 286 19.38 -3.29 -0.15
N LYS A 287 19.09 -3.45 -1.45
CA LYS A 287 19.80 -4.40 -2.29
C LYS A 287 21.23 -3.90 -2.52
N LEU A 288 22.21 -4.78 -2.33
CA LEU A 288 23.61 -4.50 -2.60
C LEU A 288 23.93 -4.40 -4.08
#